data_AF-A0A9E3QW98-F1
#
_entry.id   AF-A0A9E3QW98-F1
#
_cell.length_a   1.000
_cell.length_b   1.000
_cell.length_c   1.000
_cell.angle_alpha   90.00
_cell.angle_beta   90.00
_cell.angle_gamma   90.00
#
_symmetry.space_group_name_H-M   'P 1'
#
loop_
_entity.id
_entity.type
_entity.pdbx_description
1 polymer ?
#
loop_
_entity_poly.entity_id
_entity_poly.type
_entity_poly.pdbx_seq_one_letter_code
_entity_poly.pdbx_strand_id
1 'polypeptide(L)'
;MIALGLGLLLAAADAGTALEQLPPGVLRLHVVAAEALDSDHLRLLARPGVTLWLTTDGNTLKESVIDTLQRFERAWVQLRAPLKPADLQQLSRVPRAGLWFDFAPGRVGPALATSRPVALNFRGPLDGADAAQLSRWRPTWLSWAPPPQVDLLQWGAFRQLPGRRFVVSAPTEPWPAACTTQQPGQALELVLPVPAGDALAAFPCAAGSVLEVPPEVEPRVVTALLAKDPSLELRVRLGADPARSVRTRKLLEALGVGRR
;
A
#
# COMPACT_ATOMS: atom_id res chain seq x y z
N MET A 1 46.95 -18.15 12.96
CA MET A 1 45.86 -17.67 13.84
C MET A 1 45.66 -16.20 13.56
N ILE A 2 44.65 -15.85 12.77
CA ILE A 2 44.31 -14.46 12.43
C ILE A 2 43.14 -14.06 13.33
N ALA A 3 43.38 -13.09 14.21
CA ALA A 3 42.38 -12.57 15.13
C ALA A 3 41.36 -11.69 14.36
N LEU A 4 40.09 -12.08 14.48
CA LEU A 4 38.92 -11.28 14.16
C LEU A 4 38.90 -9.97 14.96
N GLY A 5 38.54 -8.88 14.30
CA GLY A 5 38.33 -7.59 14.95
C GLY A 5 37.73 -6.54 14.01
N LEU A 6 36.72 -6.91 13.21
CA LEU A 6 35.95 -5.92 12.46
C LEU A 6 34.76 -5.48 13.34
N GLY A 7 35.00 -4.46 14.15
CA GLY A 7 33.96 -3.78 14.93
C GLY A 7 33.00 -3.08 13.99
N LEU A 8 31.76 -3.58 13.92
CA LEU A 8 30.66 -2.93 13.22
C LEU A 8 30.26 -1.68 14.03
N LEU A 9 30.73 -0.51 13.60
CA LEU A 9 30.27 0.78 14.10
C LEU A 9 28.83 1.00 13.60
N LEU A 10 27.85 0.60 14.42
CA LEU A 10 26.51 1.16 14.39
C LEU A 10 26.60 2.61 14.87
N ALA A 11 26.76 3.55 13.93
CA ALA A 11 26.45 4.94 14.19
C ALA A 11 24.95 5.01 14.49
N ALA A 12 24.62 5.07 15.79
CA ALA A 12 23.33 5.51 16.26
C ALA A 12 23.16 6.98 15.83
N ALA A 13 22.67 7.20 14.62
CA ALA A 13 22.12 8.49 14.26
C ALA A 13 20.96 8.74 15.22
N ASP A 14 21.02 9.87 15.95
CA ASP A 14 19.93 10.34 16.79
C ASP A 14 18.64 10.36 15.97
N ALA A 15 17.75 9.40 16.22
CA ALA A 15 16.50 9.26 15.47
C ALA A 15 15.60 10.51 15.59
N GLY A 16 15.87 11.38 16.57
CA GLY A 16 15.19 12.66 16.74
C GLY A 16 15.52 13.70 15.67
N THR A 17 16.76 13.76 15.17
CA THR A 17 17.16 14.74 14.14
C THR A 17 16.85 14.27 12.72
N ALA A 18 16.79 12.96 12.49
CA ALA A 18 16.53 12.40 11.16
C ALA A 18 15.07 12.62 10.67
N LEU A 19 14.10 12.80 11.58
CA LEU A 19 12.72 13.14 11.23
C LEU A 19 12.56 14.59 10.76
N GLU A 20 13.31 15.52 11.34
CA GLU A 20 13.27 16.94 10.96
C GLU A 20 13.93 17.20 9.60
N GLN A 21 14.80 16.29 9.14
CA GLN A 21 15.49 16.39 7.86
C GLN A 21 14.70 15.82 6.67
N LEU A 22 13.61 15.10 6.91
CA LEU A 22 12.75 14.65 5.83
C LEU A 22 11.92 15.85 5.34
N PRO A 23 11.98 16.21 4.05
CA PRO A 23 11.15 17.29 3.53
C PRO A 23 9.67 17.00 3.81
N PRO A 24 8.88 18.02 4.21
CA PRO A 24 7.45 17.85 4.40
C PRO A 24 6.81 17.30 3.12
N GLY A 25 6.04 16.22 3.24
CA GLY A 25 5.36 15.57 2.12
C GLY A 25 6.11 14.40 1.46
N VAL A 26 7.31 14.02 1.93
CA VAL A 26 8.01 12.82 1.46
C VAL A 26 7.33 11.53 1.94
N LEU A 27 6.82 11.52 3.17
CA LEU A 27 6.18 10.34 3.73
C LEU A 27 4.76 10.16 3.17
N ARG A 28 4.57 9.07 2.42
CA ARG A 28 3.27 8.60 1.95
C ARG A 28 2.82 7.40 2.75
N LEU A 29 1.66 7.53 3.37
CA LEU A 29 1.11 6.48 4.21
C LEU A 29 -0.27 6.03 3.71
N HIS A 30 -0.43 4.72 3.59
CA HIS A 30 -1.62 4.02 3.12
C HIS A 30 -2.30 3.39 4.34
N VAL A 31 -3.51 3.80 4.64
CA VAL A 31 -4.33 3.18 5.69
C VAL A 31 -5.34 2.25 5.04
N VAL A 32 -5.37 0.98 5.43
CA VAL A 32 -6.42 0.04 5.03
C VAL A 32 -7.40 -0.14 6.18
N ALA A 33 -8.63 0.33 6.01
CA ALA A 33 -9.68 0.30 7.02
C ALA A 33 -10.98 -0.31 6.46
N ALA A 34 -11.80 -0.87 7.33
CA ALA A 34 -13.12 -1.35 6.97
C ALA A 34 -14.19 -0.28 7.16
N GLU A 35 -15.25 -0.32 6.34
CA GLU A 35 -16.43 0.53 6.50
C GLU A 35 -17.10 0.37 7.87
N ALA A 36 -16.97 -0.81 8.48
CA ALA A 36 -17.44 -1.07 9.84
C ALA A 36 -16.68 -0.29 10.91
N LEU A 37 -15.50 0.27 10.60
CA LEU A 37 -14.82 1.20 11.49
C LEU A 37 -15.62 2.49 11.59
N ASP A 38 -15.86 2.95 12.81
CA ASP A 38 -16.66 4.14 13.05
C ASP A 38 -16.09 5.38 12.32
N SER A 39 -17.01 6.25 11.84
CA SER A 39 -16.65 7.41 11.02
C SER A 39 -15.77 8.40 11.77
N ASP A 40 -15.91 8.55 13.10
CA ASP A 40 -15.05 9.42 13.89
C ASP A 40 -13.62 8.89 13.95
N HIS A 41 -13.45 7.57 14.04
CA HIS A 41 -12.13 6.95 13.96
C HIS A 41 -11.47 7.14 12.59
N LEU A 42 -12.22 7.06 11.50
CA LEU A 42 -11.72 7.38 10.17
C LEU A 42 -11.32 8.86 10.04
N ARG A 43 -12.11 9.78 10.60
CA ARG A 43 -11.83 11.23 10.58
C ARG A 43 -10.52 11.57 11.29
N LEU A 44 -10.18 10.88 12.37
CA LEU A 44 -8.92 11.07 13.11
C LEU A 44 -7.67 10.78 12.25
N LEU A 45 -7.81 9.98 11.19
CA LEU A 45 -6.71 9.58 10.32
C LEU A 45 -6.56 10.50 9.10
N ALA A 46 -7.58 11.30 8.79
CA ALA A 46 -7.59 12.18 7.63
C ALA A 46 -6.60 13.34 7.81
N ARG A 47 -5.53 13.35 7.01
CA ARG A 47 -4.49 14.39 6.99
C ARG A 47 -3.71 14.35 5.66
N PRO A 48 -2.99 15.42 5.30
CA PRO A 48 -2.13 15.42 4.11
C PRO A 48 -1.11 14.26 4.13
N GLY A 49 -0.85 13.65 2.97
CA GLY A 49 0.07 12.52 2.84
C GLY A 49 -0.52 11.14 3.22
N VAL A 50 -1.77 11.09 3.70
CA VAL A 50 -2.48 9.83 4.00
C VAL A 50 -3.46 9.47 2.88
N THR A 51 -3.28 8.29 2.30
CA THR A 51 -4.21 7.65 1.37
C THR A 51 -5.05 6.60 2.09
N LEU A 52 -6.38 6.75 2.05
CA LEU A 52 -7.29 5.75 2.61
C LEU A 52 -7.61 4.65 1.59
N TRP A 53 -7.62 3.41 2.03
CA TRP A 53 -8.13 2.23 1.32
C TRP A 53 -9.27 1.66 2.15
N LEU A 54 -10.50 1.88 1.69
CA LEU A 54 -11.71 1.49 2.41
C LEU A 54 -12.23 0.16 1.86
N THR A 55 -12.20 -0.89 2.67
CA THR A 55 -12.91 -2.14 2.37
C THR A 55 -14.38 -1.99 2.74
N THR A 56 -15.27 -2.38 1.85
CA THR A 56 -16.71 -2.21 2.02
C THR A 56 -17.42 -3.56 2.14
N ASP A 57 -18.52 -3.58 2.88
CA ASP A 57 -19.38 -4.76 2.95
C ASP A 57 -20.33 -4.83 1.74
N GLY A 58 -20.66 -3.66 1.17
CA GLY A 58 -21.45 -3.51 -0.05
C GLY A 58 -21.10 -2.24 -0.82
N ASN A 59 -21.74 -2.05 -1.98
CA ASN A 59 -21.45 -0.89 -2.83
C ASN A 59 -22.12 0.41 -2.38
N THR A 60 -23.12 0.32 -1.50
CA THR A 60 -23.85 1.48 -0.98
C THR A 60 -23.19 1.96 0.31
N LEU A 61 -22.56 3.13 0.25
CA LEU A 61 -21.87 3.72 1.40
C LEU A 61 -22.86 4.46 2.32
N LYS A 62 -22.55 4.55 3.60
CA LYS A 62 -23.26 5.48 4.50
C LYS A 62 -22.87 6.92 4.20
N GLU A 63 -23.78 7.86 4.42
CA GLU A 63 -23.53 9.29 4.24
C GLU A 63 -22.34 9.79 5.06
N SER A 64 -22.23 9.34 6.32
CA SER A 64 -21.12 9.69 7.21
C SER A 64 -19.75 9.23 6.68
N VAL A 65 -19.72 8.13 5.94
CA VAL A 65 -18.52 7.60 5.29
C VAL A 65 -18.15 8.48 4.10
N ILE A 66 -19.11 8.89 3.27
CA ILE A 66 -18.89 9.81 2.14
C ILE A 66 -18.27 11.12 2.63
N ASP A 67 -18.87 11.73 3.66
CA ASP A 67 -18.37 12.98 4.25
C ASP A 67 -16.95 12.82 4.80
N THR A 68 -16.64 11.64 5.31
CA THR A 68 -15.30 11.32 5.82
C THR A 68 -14.29 11.13 4.68
N LEU A 69 -14.68 10.48 3.58
CA LEU A 69 -13.83 10.30 2.39
C LEU A 69 -13.38 11.64 1.78
N GLN A 70 -14.23 12.68 1.82
CA GLN A 70 -13.89 14.02 1.33
C GLN A 70 -12.72 14.68 2.07
N ARG A 71 -12.43 14.23 3.31
CA ARG A 71 -11.35 14.79 4.14
C ARG A 71 -9.98 14.23 3.76
N PHE A 72 -9.93 13.08 3.10
CA PHE A 72 -8.67 12.49 2.66
C PHE A 72 -8.20 13.17 1.37
N GLU A 73 -6.88 13.29 1.23
CA GLU A 73 -6.27 13.77 -0.01
C GLU A 73 -6.57 12.81 -1.16
N ARG A 74 -6.48 11.51 -0.89
CA ARG A 74 -6.83 10.43 -1.80
C ARG A 74 -7.50 9.29 -1.03
N ALA A 75 -8.49 8.68 -1.67
CA ALA A 75 -9.13 7.48 -1.15
C ALA A 75 -9.36 6.46 -2.26
N TRP A 76 -9.34 5.19 -1.90
CA TRP A 76 -9.70 4.05 -2.74
C TRP A 76 -10.83 3.30 -2.06
N VAL A 77 -11.98 3.22 -2.72
CA VAL A 77 -13.16 2.53 -2.18
C VAL A 77 -13.29 1.18 -2.85
N GLN A 78 -13.25 0.12 -2.07
CA GLN A 78 -13.48 -1.23 -2.59
C GLN A 78 -14.93 -1.33 -3.04
N LEU A 79 -15.14 -1.85 -4.25
CA LEU A 79 -16.47 -2.14 -4.76
C LEU A 79 -16.52 -3.56 -5.32
N ARG A 80 -17.73 -4.13 -5.35
CA ARG A 80 -17.98 -5.51 -5.75
C ARG A 80 -18.81 -5.53 -7.03
N ALA A 81 -18.43 -6.40 -7.96
CA ALA A 81 -19.22 -6.66 -9.15
C ALA A 81 -20.47 -7.49 -8.83
N PRO A 82 -21.61 -7.26 -9.52
CA PRO A 82 -21.83 -6.28 -10.58
C PRO A 82 -22.04 -4.86 -10.03
N LEU A 83 -21.44 -3.86 -10.70
CA LEU A 83 -21.63 -2.45 -10.36
C LEU A 83 -22.90 -1.88 -10.99
N LYS A 84 -23.67 -1.13 -10.21
CA LYS A 84 -24.81 -0.36 -10.68
C LYS A 84 -24.41 1.09 -10.94
N PRO A 85 -25.06 1.79 -11.88
CA PRO A 85 -24.82 3.22 -12.08
C PRO A 85 -25.00 4.07 -10.81
N ALA A 86 -25.94 3.68 -9.94
CA ALA A 86 -26.18 4.33 -8.65
C ALA A 86 -24.97 4.27 -7.71
N ASP A 87 -24.21 3.16 -7.72
CA ASP A 87 -23.00 2.98 -6.91
C ASP A 87 -21.93 4.02 -7.30
N LEU A 88 -21.78 4.27 -8.60
CA LEU A 88 -20.84 5.27 -9.13
C LEU A 88 -21.35 6.70 -8.91
N GLN A 89 -22.67 6.91 -9.00
CA GLN A 89 -23.28 8.21 -8.75
C GLN A 89 -23.06 8.66 -7.30
N GLN A 90 -23.10 7.75 -6.33
CA GLN A 90 -22.84 8.08 -4.94
C GLN A 90 -21.43 8.66 -4.75
N LEU A 91 -20.43 8.09 -5.42
CA LEU A 91 -19.04 8.57 -5.37
C LEU A 91 -18.82 9.89 -6.14
N SER A 92 -19.79 10.38 -6.93
CA SER A 92 -19.71 11.70 -7.58
C SER A 92 -19.41 12.83 -6.60
N ARG A 93 -19.90 12.70 -5.36
CA ARG A 93 -19.67 13.65 -4.25
C ARG A 93 -18.25 13.62 -3.70
N VAL A 94 -17.45 12.61 -4.07
CA VAL A 94 -16.05 12.46 -3.66
C VAL A 94 -15.19 12.27 -4.91
N PRO A 95 -14.90 13.34 -5.68
CA PRO A 95 -14.20 13.22 -6.96
C PRO A 95 -12.76 12.67 -6.81
N ARG A 96 -12.14 12.81 -5.63
CA ARG A 96 -10.80 12.29 -5.33
C ARG A 96 -10.79 10.80 -4.98
N ALA A 97 -11.95 10.18 -4.79
CA ALA A 97 -12.05 8.76 -4.52
C ALA A 97 -11.90 7.96 -5.81
N GLY A 98 -10.87 7.11 -5.85
CA GLY A 98 -10.69 6.07 -6.85
C GLY A 98 -11.48 4.81 -6.52
N LEU A 99 -11.61 3.94 -7.52
CA LEU A 99 -12.32 2.67 -7.41
C LEU A 99 -11.32 1.55 -7.17
N TRP A 100 -11.63 0.64 -6.25
CA TRP A 100 -10.78 -0.50 -5.94
C TRP A 100 -11.56 -1.80 -6.11
N PHE A 101 -10.96 -2.78 -6.78
CA PHE A 101 -11.58 -4.09 -7.02
C PHE A 101 -10.63 -5.23 -6.73
N ASP A 102 -11.19 -6.34 -6.27
CA ASP A 102 -10.54 -7.64 -6.39
C ASP A 102 -10.91 -8.23 -7.75
N PHE A 103 -9.91 -8.38 -8.61
CA PHE A 103 -10.04 -9.04 -9.89
C PHE A 103 -10.11 -10.55 -9.68
N ALA A 104 -11.12 -11.18 -10.28
CA ALA A 104 -11.25 -12.62 -10.37
C ALA A 104 -11.37 -13.02 -11.84
N PRO A 105 -10.55 -13.96 -12.34
CA PRO A 105 -10.65 -14.47 -13.71
C PRO A 105 -12.07 -14.93 -14.04
N GLY A 106 -12.52 -14.67 -15.27
CA GLY A 106 -13.85 -15.06 -15.74
C GLY A 106 -15.03 -14.25 -15.17
N ARG A 107 -14.82 -13.44 -14.12
CA ARG A 107 -15.77 -12.36 -13.83
C ARG A 107 -15.49 -11.23 -14.81
N VAL A 108 -16.40 -11.09 -15.78
CA VAL A 108 -16.49 -9.88 -16.60
C VAL A 108 -16.83 -8.75 -15.65
N GLY A 109 -15.81 -8.12 -15.07
CA GLY A 109 -16.06 -6.85 -14.42
C GLY A 109 -16.53 -5.89 -15.52
N PRO A 110 -17.47 -4.99 -15.18
CA PRO A 110 -18.12 -4.18 -16.21
C PRO A 110 -17.05 -3.44 -17.01
N ALA A 111 -17.26 -3.26 -18.31
CA ALA A 111 -16.51 -2.26 -19.05
C ALA A 111 -16.81 -0.92 -18.38
N LEU A 112 -15.99 -0.56 -17.39
CA LEU A 112 -16.21 0.64 -16.62
C LEU A 112 -15.77 1.79 -17.51
N ALA A 113 -16.74 2.38 -18.21
CA ALA A 113 -16.58 3.70 -18.78
C ALA A 113 -16.53 4.70 -17.61
N THR A 114 -15.40 4.71 -16.91
CA THR A 114 -15.12 5.65 -15.82
C THR A 114 -13.87 6.44 -16.13
N SER A 115 -13.90 7.73 -15.81
CA SER A 115 -12.72 8.58 -15.78
C SER A 115 -11.97 8.50 -14.45
N ARG A 116 -12.52 7.77 -13.45
CA ARG A 116 -11.91 7.64 -12.13
C ARG A 116 -10.69 6.73 -12.19
N PRO A 117 -9.66 7.00 -11.37
CA PRO A 117 -8.55 6.09 -11.24
C PRO A 117 -9.05 4.76 -10.66
N VAL A 118 -8.45 3.67 -11.13
CA VAL A 118 -8.80 2.30 -10.75
C VAL A 118 -7.60 1.61 -10.09
N ALA A 119 -7.84 0.93 -8.97
CA ALA A 119 -6.90 0.08 -8.29
C ALA A 119 -7.41 -1.38 -8.34
N LEU A 120 -6.50 -2.31 -8.57
CA LEU A 120 -6.82 -3.72 -8.73
C LEU A 120 -5.95 -4.58 -7.81
N ASN A 121 -6.60 -5.53 -7.14
CA ASN A 121 -5.91 -6.69 -6.58
C ASN A 121 -6.13 -7.88 -7.50
N PHE A 122 -5.06 -8.59 -7.82
CA PHE A 122 -5.07 -9.81 -8.59
C PHE A 122 -4.44 -10.93 -7.76
N ARG A 123 -5.04 -12.12 -7.77
CA ARG A 123 -4.50 -13.29 -7.07
C ARG A 123 -4.53 -14.49 -8.00
N GLY A 124 -3.43 -15.25 -7.98
CA GLY A 124 -3.31 -16.48 -8.76
C GLY A 124 -2.50 -16.30 -10.05
N PRO A 125 -2.49 -17.34 -10.91
CA PRO A 125 -1.67 -17.37 -12.11
C PRO A 125 -2.10 -16.28 -13.09
N LEU A 126 -1.15 -15.60 -13.73
CA LEU A 126 -1.43 -14.54 -14.70
C LEU A 126 -1.31 -15.07 -16.13
N ASP A 127 -2.42 -15.46 -16.74
CA ASP A 127 -2.41 -15.86 -18.14
C ASP A 127 -2.55 -14.68 -19.11
N GLY A 128 -2.45 -14.95 -20.41
CA GLY A 128 -2.55 -13.91 -21.45
C GLY A 128 -3.94 -13.26 -21.55
N ALA A 129 -5.02 -13.99 -21.22
CA ALA A 129 -6.38 -13.47 -21.26
C ALA A 129 -6.63 -12.52 -20.08
N ASP A 130 -6.20 -12.90 -18.88
CA ASP A 130 -6.23 -12.08 -17.68
C ASP A 130 -5.38 -10.83 -17.84
N ALA A 131 -4.15 -10.96 -18.37
CA ALA A 131 -3.28 -9.82 -18.63
C ALA A 131 -3.91 -8.83 -19.63
N ALA A 132 -4.51 -9.33 -20.71
CA ALA A 132 -5.22 -8.49 -21.67
C ALA A 132 -6.43 -7.79 -21.03
N GLN A 133 -7.17 -8.48 -20.16
CA GLN A 133 -8.30 -7.91 -19.43
C GLN A 133 -7.84 -6.83 -18.44
N LEU A 134 -6.83 -7.09 -17.62
CA LEU A 134 -6.25 -6.13 -16.67
C LEU A 134 -5.72 -4.89 -17.38
N SER A 135 -5.07 -5.06 -18.53
CA SER A 135 -4.56 -3.94 -19.34
C SER A 135 -5.68 -3.01 -19.82
N ARG A 136 -6.84 -3.57 -20.23
CA ARG A 136 -8.01 -2.77 -20.66
C ARG A 136 -8.58 -1.88 -19.56
N TRP A 137 -8.42 -2.27 -18.30
CA TRP A 137 -8.90 -1.49 -17.16
C TRP A 137 -8.02 -0.28 -16.84
N ARG A 138 -6.82 -0.22 -17.42
CA ARG A 138 -5.83 0.84 -17.20
C ARG A 138 -5.67 1.18 -15.71
N PRO A 139 -5.39 0.18 -14.84
CA PRO A 139 -5.20 0.43 -13.43
C PRO A 139 -4.13 1.50 -13.20
N THR A 140 -4.37 2.41 -12.27
CA THR A 140 -3.34 3.29 -11.73
C THR A 140 -2.50 2.54 -10.69
N TRP A 141 -3.10 1.53 -10.04
CA TRP A 141 -2.48 0.71 -9.01
C TRP A 141 -2.88 -0.76 -9.24
N LEU A 142 -1.90 -1.65 -9.30
CA LEU A 142 -2.13 -3.08 -9.50
C LEU A 142 -1.30 -3.88 -8.51
N SER A 143 -1.94 -4.59 -7.59
CA SER A 143 -1.31 -5.51 -6.64
C SER A 143 -1.54 -6.95 -7.05
N TRP A 144 -0.48 -7.74 -7.22
CA TRP A 144 -0.54 -9.15 -7.58
C TRP A 144 -0.01 -10.01 -6.45
N ALA A 145 -0.83 -10.97 -6.01
CA ALA A 145 -0.43 -12.08 -5.18
C ALA A 145 -0.23 -13.31 -6.09
N PRO A 146 1.00 -13.58 -6.57
CA PRO A 146 1.28 -14.70 -7.44
C PRO A 146 1.06 -16.05 -6.73
N PRO A 147 0.85 -17.14 -7.48
CA PRO A 147 0.94 -18.48 -6.92
C PRO A 147 2.40 -18.79 -6.52
N PRO A 148 2.65 -19.81 -5.68
CA PRO A 148 4.02 -20.16 -5.26
C PRO A 148 4.97 -20.48 -6.41
N GLN A 149 4.43 -20.98 -7.53
CA GLN A 149 5.18 -21.29 -8.74
C GLN A 149 4.77 -20.31 -9.84
N VAL A 150 5.56 -19.25 -9.99
CA VAL A 150 5.38 -18.25 -11.03
C VAL A 150 6.47 -18.41 -12.09
N ASP A 151 6.06 -18.59 -13.35
CA ASP A 151 7.00 -18.72 -14.46
C ASP A 151 7.44 -17.34 -15.03
N LEU A 152 8.45 -17.36 -15.90
CA LEU A 152 9.00 -16.15 -16.51
C LEU A 152 8.01 -15.44 -17.45
N LEU A 153 7.07 -16.15 -18.06
CA LEU A 153 6.06 -15.55 -18.94
C LEU A 153 5.05 -14.76 -18.12
N GLN A 154 4.60 -15.30 -16.99
CA GLN A 154 3.72 -14.62 -16.03
C GLN A 154 4.40 -13.35 -15.47
N TRP A 155 5.67 -13.45 -15.09
CA TRP A 155 6.47 -12.29 -14.69
C TRP A 155 6.56 -11.23 -15.79
N GLY A 156 6.86 -11.65 -17.03
CA GLY A 156 6.92 -10.78 -18.20
C GLY A 156 5.59 -10.07 -18.46
N ALA A 157 4.48 -10.82 -18.41
CA ALA A 157 3.14 -10.28 -18.60
C ALA A 157 2.80 -9.23 -17.54
N PHE A 158 3.05 -9.52 -16.25
CA PHE A 158 2.79 -8.57 -15.17
C PHE A 158 3.59 -7.28 -15.35
N ARG A 159 4.87 -7.39 -15.73
CA ARG A 159 5.76 -6.25 -16.01
C ARG A 159 5.35 -5.40 -17.21
N GLN A 160 4.44 -5.87 -18.05
CA GLN A 160 3.91 -5.10 -19.18
C GLN A 160 2.58 -4.41 -18.85
N LEU A 161 1.95 -4.73 -17.71
CA LEU A 161 0.68 -4.10 -17.31
C LEU A 161 0.88 -2.62 -16.96
N PRO A 162 -0.13 -1.77 -17.21
CA PRO A 162 -0.04 -0.34 -16.92
C PRO A 162 -0.14 -0.04 -15.41
N GLY A 163 0.22 1.18 -15.03
CA GLY A 163 0.11 1.68 -13.66
C GLY A 163 1.29 1.31 -12.76
N ARG A 164 1.16 1.66 -11.47
CA ARG A 164 2.10 1.21 -10.43
C ARG A 164 1.79 -0.25 -10.11
N ARG A 165 2.82 -1.09 -10.12
CA ARG A 165 2.69 -2.55 -10.02
C ARG A 165 3.39 -3.05 -8.78
N PHE A 166 2.64 -3.80 -8.00
CA PHE A 166 3.06 -4.33 -6.71
C PHE A 166 2.98 -5.84 -6.71
N VAL A 167 4.01 -6.48 -6.17
CA VAL A 167 3.93 -7.90 -5.84
C VAL A 167 3.74 -8.03 -4.33
N VAL A 168 2.69 -8.73 -3.95
CA VAL A 168 2.36 -9.04 -2.57
C VAL A 168 2.96 -10.40 -2.26
N SER A 169 4.01 -10.45 -1.44
CA SER A 169 4.58 -11.73 -0.99
C SER A 169 3.74 -12.32 0.14
N ALA A 170 3.68 -13.65 0.21
CA ALA A 170 3.21 -14.31 1.41
C ALA A 170 4.23 -14.07 2.56
N PRO A 171 3.78 -13.98 3.82
CA PRO A 171 4.66 -13.73 4.97
C PRO A 171 5.64 -14.87 5.29
N THR A 172 5.53 -16.04 4.65
CA THR A 172 6.22 -17.28 5.05
C THR A 172 7.33 -17.73 4.12
N GLU A 173 7.62 -17.03 3.01
CA GLU A 173 8.72 -17.43 2.12
C GLU A 173 9.99 -16.64 2.42
N PRO A 174 11.13 -17.32 2.66
CA PRO A 174 12.40 -16.64 2.87
C PRO A 174 12.82 -15.92 1.59
N TRP A 175 13.11 -14.63 1.72
CA TRP A 175 13.63 -13.82 0.62
C TRP A 175 15.00 -14.33 0.18
N PRO A 176 15.34 -14.28 -1.12
CA PRO A 176 16.70 -14.54 -1.56
C PRO A 176 17.63 -13.49 -0.91
N ALA A 177 18.60 -13.97 -0.13
CA ALA A 177 19.51 -13.20 0.73
C ALA A 177 20.50 -12.26 -0.01
N ALA A 178 20.24 -11.92 -1.28
CA ALA A 178 21.19 -11.22 -2.14
C ALA A 178 20.54 -10.02 -2.84
N CYS A 179 20.36 -8.92 -2.10
CA CYS A 179 20.05 -7.61 -2.69
C CYS A 179 21.27 -6.94 -3.36
N THR A 180 22.45 -7.56 -3.37
CA THR A 180 23.69 -6.95 -3.86
C THR A 180 23.87 -6.97 -5.38
N THR A 181 22.96 -7.58 -6.15
CA THR A 181 23.17 -7.84 -7.59
C THR A 181 22.08 -7.34 -8.55
N GLN A 182 21.02 -6.65 -8.09
CA GLN A 182 20.01 -6.13 -9.03
C GLN A 182 20.38 -4.74 -9.58
N GLN A 183 20.47 -4.66 -10.92
CA GLN A 183 20.67 -3.41 -11.65
C GLN A 183 19.43 -2.49 -11.57
N PRO A 184 19.63 -1.16 -11.43
CA PRO A 184 18.55 -0.18 -11.52
C PRO A 184 18.07 -0.11 -12.97
N GLY A 185 16.87 -0.65 -13.22
CA GLY A 185 16.35 -0.71 -14.57
C GLY A 185 14.84 -0.56 -14.68
N GLN A 186 14.05 -1.30 -13.89
CA GLN A 186 12.58 -1.25 -14.00
C GLN A 186 11.91 -1.56 -12.67
N ALA A 187 11.12 -0.59 -12.17
CA ALA A 187 10.49 -0.60 -10.85
C ALA A 187 9.34 -1.62 -10.77
N LEU A 188 9.60 -2.73 -10.11
CA LEU A 188 8.59 -3.61 -9.53
C LEU A 188 8.52 -3.25 -8.05
N GLU A 189 7.40 -2.76 -7.57
CA GLU A 189 7.26 -2.37 -6.16
C GLU A 189 6.82 -3.59 -5.34
N LEU A 190 7.27 -3.69 -4.09
CA LEU A 190 6.98 -4.85 -3.24
C LEU A 190 6.05 -4.45 -2.10
N VAL A 191 5.07 -5.30 -1.77
CA VAL A 191 4.26 -5.18 -0.54
C VAL A 191 4.73 -6.23 0.44
N LEU A 192 5.42 -5.80 1.50
CA LEU A 192 6.05 -6.70 2.46
C LEU A 192 5.33 -6.67 3.82
N PRO A 193 4.81 -7.80 4.33
CA PRO A 193 4.44 -7.92 5.74
C PRO A 193 5.72 -8.09 6.55
N VAL A 194 6.11 -7.08 7.34
CA VAL A 194 7.30 -7.23 8.19
C VAL A 194 6.91 -7.35 9.67
N PRO A 195 7.36 -8.42 10.37
CA PRO A 195 7.30 -8.44 11.83
C PRO A 195 8.13 -7.27 12.40
N ALA A 196 7.60 -6.63 13.44
CA ALA A 196 8.12 -5.38 14.01
C ALA A 196 9.62 -5.40 14.40
N GLY A 197 10.23 -6.57 14.60
CA GLY A 197 11.63 -6.74 14.99
C GLY A 197 12.65 -6.78 13.84
N ASP A 198 12.24 -7.17 12.63
CA ASP A 198 13.19 -7.52 11.55
C ASP A 198 13.15 -6.55 10.34
N ALA A 199 12.41 -5.43 10.46
CA ALA A 199 12.17 -4.50 9.36
C ALA A 199 13.42 -3.95 8.68
N LEU A 200 14.49 -3.73 9.46
CA LEU A 200 15.76 -3.22 8.93
C LEU A 200 16.56 -4.29 8.17
N ALA A 201 16.43 -5.56 8.56
CA ALA A 201 17.08 -6.68 7.91
C ALA A 201 16.32 -7.16 6.66
N ALA A 202 14.98 -7.07 6.68
CA ALA A 202 14.08 -7.43 5.58
C ALA A 202 13.92 -6.35 4.50
N PHE A 203 14.81 -5.34 4.49
CA PHE A 203 14.66 -4.19 3.62
C PHE A 203 14.63 -4.59 2.12
N PRO A 204 13.58 -4.21 1.36
CA PRO A 204 13.40 -4.67 0.00
C PRO A 204 14.51 -4.17 -0.94
N CYS A 205 14.90 -5.01 -1.89
CA CYS A 205 15.84 -4.65 -2.96
C CYS A 205 15.21 -3.74 -4.04
N ALA A 206 13.97 -3.29 -3.87
CA ALA A 206 13.17 -2.64 -4.91
C ALA A 206 12.82 -1.19 -4.55
N ALA A 207 13.16 -0.26 -5.44
CA ALA A 207 12.76 1.15 -5.34
C ALA A 207 11.22 1.29 -5.33
N GLY A 208 10.69 2.20 -4.50
CA GLY A 208 9.25 2.48 -4.42
C GLY A 208 8.42 1.42 -3.70
N SER A 209 9.03 0.58 -2.87
CA SER A 209 8.31 -0.48 -2.15
C SER A 209 7.25 0.08 -1.17
N VAL A 210 6.20 -0.69 -0.92
CA VAL A 210 5.18 -0.43 0.10
C VAL A 210 5.39 -1.38 1.27
N LEU A 211 5.81 -0.86 2.41
CA LEU A 211 6.02 -1.68 3.60
C LEU A 211 4.75 -1.79 4.43
N GLU A 212 4.25 -3.00 4.67
CA GLU A 212 3.16 -3.22 5.62
C GLU A 212 3.72 -3.31 7.04
N VAL A 213 3.35 -2.34 7.87
CA VAL A 213 3.83 -2.21 9.25
C VAL A 213 2.67 -2.32 10.25
N PRO A 214 2.91 -2.92 11.42
CA PRO A 214 1.92 -2.91 12.49
C PRO A 214 1.74 -1.48 13.04
N PRO A 215 0.55 -1.12 13.54
CA PRO A 215 0.32 0.20 14.12
C PRO A 215 1.12 0.48 15.39
N GLU A 216 1.70 -0.56 16.01
CA GLU A 216 2.59 -0.49 17.18
C GLU A 216 4.07 -0.29 16.81
N VAL A 217 4.41 -0.21 15.53
CA VAL A 217 5.81 -0.02 15.10
C VAL A 217 6.38 1.25 15.74
N GLU A 218 7.61 1.14 16.26
CA GLU A 218 8.26 2.29 16.86
C GLU A 218 8.62 3.33 15.79
N PRO A 219 8.31 4.63 16.00
CA PRO A 219 8.58 5.68 15.02
C PRO A 219 10.04 5.72 14.56
N ARG A 220 11.00 5.47 15.46
CA ARG A 220 12.44 5.43 15.13
C ARG A 220 12.79 4.38 14.08
N VAL A 221 12.10 3.24 14.07
CA VAL A 221 12.30 2.17 13.08
C VAL A 221 11.83 2.66 11.73
N VAL A 222 10.65 3.27 11.68
CA VAL A 222 10.09 3.86 10.46
C VAL A 222 11.00 4.94 9.89
N THR A 223 11.52 5.83 10.73
CA THR A 223 12.47 6.88 10.30
C THR A 223 13.74 6.28 9.74
N ALA A 224 14.32 5.26 10.40
CA ALA A 224 15.52 4.59 9.91
C ALA A 224 15.29 3.93 8.54
N LEU A 225 14.10 3.38 8.31
CA LEU A 225 13.72 2.81 7.01
C LEU A 225 13.61 3.88 5.92
N LEU A 226 12.95 5.00 6.22
CA LEU A 226 12.80 6.12 5.29
C LEU A 226 14.12 6.84 4.99
N ALA A 227 15.03 6.91 5.96
CA ALA A 227 16.39 7.43 5.75
C ALA A 227 17.19 6.54 4.79
N LYS A 228 16.94 5.22 4.79
CA LYS A 228 17.58 4.26 3.89
C LYS A 228 16.97 4.27 2.48
N ASP A 229 15.64 4.40 2.38
CA ASP A 229 14.94 4.60 1.10
C ASP A 229 13.81 5.65 1.26
N PRO A 230 14.06 6.90 0.83
CA PRO A 230 13.06 7.96 0.88
C PRO A 230 11.86 7.73 -0.05
N SER A 231 11.94 6.78 -0.99
CA SER A 231 10.84 6.43 -1.88
C SER A 231 9.87 5.41 -1.28
N LEU A 232 10.18 4.87 -0.09
CA LEU A 232 9.37 3.89 0.61
C LEU A 232 7.99 4.46 1.00
N GLU A 233 6.92 3.76 0.64
CA GLU A 233 5.57 4.06 1.12
C GLU A 233 5.21 3.10 2.26
N LEU A 234 4.44 3.55 3.24
CA LEU A 234 4.04 2.71 4.38
C LEU A 234 2.58 2.30 4.25
N ARG A 235 2.24 1.08 4.65
CA ARG A 235 0.87 0.58 4.71
C ARG A 235 0.54 0.07 6.10
N VAL A 236 -0.58 0.52 6.66
CA VAL A 236 -1.07 0.06 7.98
C VAL A 236 -2.46 -0.53 7.82
N ARG A 237 -2.65 -1.79 8.25
CA ARG A 237 -3.97 -2.45 8.24
C ARG A 237 -4.68 -2.31 9.58
N LEU A 238 -5.81 -1.62 9.55
CA LEU A 238 -6.67 -1.40 10.72
C LEU A 238 -7.82 -2.41 10.78
N GLY A 239 -8.41 -2.74 9.61
CA GLY A 239 -9.69 -3.44 9.57
C GLY A 239 -10.78 -2.62 10.26
N ALA A 240 -11.57 -3.28 11.12
CA ALA A 240 -12.65 -2.65 11.90
C ALA A 240 -12.24 -2.32 13.36
N ASP A 241 -10.95 -2.41 13.71
CA ASP A 241 -10.47 -2.30 15.11
C ASP A 241 -10.23 -0.82 15.53
N PRO A 242 -11.04 -0.27 16.46
CA PRO A 242 -10.89 1.11 16.91
C PRO A 242 -9.58 1.34 17.66
N ALA A 243 -9.08 0.35 18.41
CA ALA A 243 -7.85 0.48 19.17
C ALA A 243 -6.63 0.62 18.24
N ARG A 244 -6.62 -0.13 17.13
CA ARG A 244 -5.61 0.04 16.07
C ARG A 244 -5.64 1.44 15.47
N SER A 245 -6.82 1.99 15.20
CA SER A 245 -6.93 3.35 14.64
C SER A 245 -6.31 4.41 15.57
N VAL A 246 -6.51 4.30 16.88
CA VAL A 246 -5.91 5.22 17.87
C VAL A 246 -4.39 5.08 17.89
N ARG A 247 -3.87 3.85 17.79
CA ARG A 247 -2.42 3.61 17.72
C ARG A 247 -1.82 4.15 16.42
N THR A 248 -2.48 3.94 15.29
CA THR A 248 -2.07 4.54 14.00
C THR A 248 -2.09 6.05 14.06
N ARG A 249 -3.09 6.68 14.69
CA ARG A 249 -3.10 8.14 14.90
C ARG A 249 -1.84 8.60 15.65
N LYS A 250 -1.49 7.92 16.75
CA LYS A 250 -0.28 8.23 17.54
C LYS A 250 1.00 8.05 16.71
N LEU A 251 1.07 6.99 15.90
CA LEU A 251 2.19 6.78 14.98
C LEU A 251 2.30 7.93 13.97
N LEU A 252 1.19 8.34 13.35
CA LEU A 252 1.16 9.46 12.41
C LEU A 252 1.59 10.78 13.05
N GLU A 253 1.17 11.03 14.29
CA GLU A 253 1.57 12.21 15.06
C GLU A 253 3.07 12.21 15.40
N ALA A 254 3.60 11.05 15.79
CA ALA A 254 5.03 10.88 16.09
C ALA A 254 5.90 11.02 14.83
N LEU A 255 5.41 10.59 13.68
CA LEU A 255 6.09 10.75 12.38
C LEU A 255 5.89 12.14 11.76
N GLY A 256 5.13 13.04 12.40
CA GLY A 256 4.87 14.38 11.87
C GLY A 256 4.03 14.41 10.59
N VAL A 257 3.35 13.31 10.24
CA VAL A 257 2.54 13.24 9.01
C VAL A 257 1.41 14.27 9.08
N GLY A 258 1.35 15.15 8.08
CA GLY A 258 0.32 16.18 7.97
C GLY A 258 0.63 17.49 8.70
N ARG A 259 1.82 17.65 9.30
CA ARG A 259 2.30 18.97 9.74
C ARG A 259 2.79 19.75 8.51
N ARG A 260 2.19 20.92 8.26
CA ARG A 260 2.67 21.91 7.30
C ARG A 260 3.54 22.92 8.01
#